data_AF-A0A536CBA8-F1
#
_entry.id   AF-A0A536CBA8-F1
#
_cell.length_a   1.000
_cell.length_b   1.000
_cell.length_c   1.000
_cell.angle_alpha   90.00
_cell.angle_beta   90.00
_cell.angle_gamma   90.00
#
_symmetry.space_group_name_H-M   'P 1'
#
loop_
_entity.id
_entity.type
_entity.pdbx_description
1 polymer ?
#
loop_
_entity_poly.entity_id
_entity_poly.type
_entity_poly.pdbx_seq_one_letter_code
_entity_poly.pdbx_strand_id
1 'polypeptide(L)' 'MAKLVQIRDVPDPVHRTLKARAAQSGRSLSEYLRAELSRVAALPTPDEVRARLRQRAPVTTRERPEVVIRRLREGGR' A
#
# COMPACT_ATOMS: atom_id res chain seq x y z
N MET A 1 6.76 15.61 15.61
CA MET A 1 7.47 16.74 14.99
C MET A 1 7.25 16.71 13.49
N ALA A 2 6.90 17.85 12.88
CA ALA A 2 6.79 17.93 11.42
C ALA A 2 8.18 17.78 10.80
N LYS A 3 8.29 17.00 9.71
CA LYS A 3 9.53 16.86 8.92
C LYS A 3 9.28 17.43 7.54
N LEU A 4 10.20 18.25 7.05
CA LEU A 4 10.19 18.76 5.68
C LEU A 4 10.84 17.72 4.76
N VAL A 5 10.17 17.39 3.65
CA VAL A 5 10.69 16.49 2.63
C VAL A 5 10.72 17.27 1.31
N GLN A 6 11.92 17.41 0.73
CA GLN A 6 12.13 18.02 -0.57
C GLN A 6 12.45 16.92 -1.59
N ILE A 7 11.67 16.87 -2.67
CA ILE A 7 11.88 15.95 -3.78
C ILE A 7 12.55 16.74 -4.91
N ARG A 8 13.75 16.32 -5.32
CA ARG A 8 14.53 16.95 -6.39
C ARG A 8 14.36 16.21 -7.71
N ASP A 9 14.66 16.90 -8.80
CA ASP A 9 14.73 16.33 -10.15
C ASP A 9 13.42 15.65 -10.61
N VAL A 10 12.28 16.22 -10.22
CA VAL A 10 10.96 15.74 -10.67
C VAL A 10 10.76 16.17 -12.12
N PRO A 11 10.53 15.24 -13.06
CA PRO A 11 10.28 15.62 -14.45
C PRO A 11 9.01 16.50 -14.55
N ASP A 12 9.09 17.57 -15.33
CA ASP A 12 7.97 18.48 -15.62
C ASP A 12 6.63 17.78 -15.93
N PRO A 13 6.57 16.73 -16.78
CA PRO A 13 5.31 16.04 -17.04
C PRO A 13 4.71 15.42 -15.77
N VAL A 14 5.54 14.85 -14.89
CA VAL A 14 5.11 14.25 -13.63
C VAL A 14 4.55 15.33 -12.71
N HIS A 15 5.26 16.44 -12.56
CA HIS A 15 4.81 17.57 -11.75
C HIS A 15 3.47 18.11 -12.23
N ARG A 16 3.29 18.27 -13.55
CA ARG A 16 2.03 18.74 -14.14
C ARG A 16 0.87 17.78 -13.88
N THR A 17 1.08 16.48 -14.05
CA THR A 17 0.06 15.47 -13.76
C THR A 17 -0.35 15.48 -12.29
N LEU A 18 0.61 15.57 -11.37
CA LEU A 18 0.34 15.60 -9.93
C LEU A 18 -0.42 16.87 -9.53
N LYS A 19 -0.05 18.02 -10.08
CA LYS A 19 -0.77 19.29 -9.87
C LYS A 19 -2.22 19.21 -10.35
N ALA A 20 -2.45 18.61 -11.53
CA ALA A 20 -3.80 18.42 -12.06
C ALA A 20 -4.65 17.48 -11.18
N ARG A 21 -4.05 16.39 -10.67
CA ARG A 21 -4.74 15.47 -9.74
C ARG A 21 -5.05 16.12 -8.40
N ALA A 22 -4.13 16.92 -7.87
CA ALA A 22 -4.33 17.68 -6.65
C ALA A 22 -5.52 18.64 -6.79
N ALA A 23 -5.57 19.41 -7.89
CA ALA A 23 -6.67 20.32 -8.20
C ALA A 23 -8.01 19.59 -8.33
N GLN A 24 -8.06 18.43 -9.03
CA GLN A 24 -9.27 17.60 -9.14
C GLN A 24 -9.76 17.09 -7.79
N SER A 25 -8.85 16.83 -6.85
CA SER A 25 -9.20 16.41 -5.48
C SER A 25 -9.53 17.58 -4.53
N GLY A 26 -9.51 18.83 -5.01
CA GLY A 26 -9.74 20.03 -4.19
C GLY A 26 -8.65 20.28 -3.16
N ARG A 27 -7.42 19.81 -3.40
CA ARG A 27 -6.30 19.87 -2.45
C ARG A 27 -5.13 20.67 -3.03
N SER A 28 -4.34 21.28 -2.17
CA SER A 28 -3.03 21.79 -2.58
C SER A 28 -2.12 20.64 -3.01
N LEU A 29 -1.12 20.92 -3.87
CA LEU A 29 -0.17 19.90 -4.31
C LEU A 29 0.57 19.27 -3.13
N SER A 30 0.97 20.06 -2.14
CA SER A 30 1.65 19.58 -0.93
C SER A 30 0.78 18.65 -0.10
N GLU A 31 -0.51 18.95 0.08
CA GLU A 31 -1.44 18.08 0.80
C GLU A 31 -1.70 16.78 0.04
N TYR A 32 -1.86 16.86 -1.28
CA TYR A 32 -2.03 15.69 -2.14
C TYR A 32 -0.81 14.77 -2.05
N LEU A 33 0.39 15.31 -2.19
CA LEU A 33 1.65 14.55 -2.07
C LEU A 33 1.84 13.97 -0.67
N ARG A 34 1.53 14.73 0.39
CA ARG A 34 1.61 14.22 1.76
C ARG A 34 0.68 13.02 1.96
N ALA A 35 -0.55 13.10 1.48
CA ALA A 35 -1.48 11.99 1.55
C ALA A 35 -0.95 10.76 0.82
N GLU A 36 -0.30 10.95 -0.33
CA GLU A 36 0.25 9.85 -1.11
C GLU A 36 1.47 9.20 -0.46
N LEU A 37 2.39 10.00 0.05
CA LEU A 37 3.52 9.50 0.82
C LEU A 37 3.06 8.73 2.06
N SER A 38 2.02 9.22 2.76
CA SER A 38 1.43 8.48 3.88
C SER A 38 0.81 7.16 3.46
N ARG A 39 0.12 7.10 2.30
CA ARG A 39 -0.44 5.86 1.77
C ARG A 39 0.67 4.85 1.45
N VAL A 40 1.71 5.29 0.76
CA VAL A 40 2.87 4.44 0.43
C VAL A 40 3.55 3.93 1.70
N ALA A 41 3.77 4.78 2.70
CA ALA A 41 4.40 4.39 3.96
C ALA A 41 3.54 3.47 4.83
N ALA A 42 2.20 3.50 4.67
CA ALA A 42 1.31 2.63 5.42
C ALA A 42 1.33 1.17 4.93
N LEU A 43 1.76 0.93 3.69
CA LEU A 43 1.86 -0.40 3.09
C LEU A 43 3.22 -1.03 3.46
N PRO A 44 3.24 -2.13 4.25
CA PRO A 44 4.50 -2.81 4.52
C PRO A 44 5.05 -3.40 3.23
N THR A 45 6.35 -3.29 3.05
CA THR A 45 7.07 -3.94 1.96
C THR A 45 6.95 -5.47 2.08
N PRO A 46 7.10 -6.22 0.98
CA PRO A 46 7.09 -7.68 1.02
C PRO A 46 8.10 -8.26 2.02
N ASP A 47 9.27 -7.63 2.18
CA ASP A 47 10.28 -8.05 3.14
C ASP A 47 9.87 -7.81 4.60
N GLU A 48 9.26 -6.66 4.89
CA GLU A 48 8.69 -6.39 6.21
C GLU A 48 7.56 -7.36 6.54
N VAL A 49 6.70 -7.68 5.56
CA VAL A 49 5.66 -8.69 5.73
C VAL A 49 6.29 -10.04 6.04
N ARG A 50 7.28 -10.48 5.26
CA ARG A 50 8.01 -11.74 5.51
C ARG A 50 8.66 -11.77 6.88
N ALA A 51 9.30 -10.68 7.31
CA ALA A 51 9.90 -10.57 8.63
C ALA A 51 8.86 -10.70 9.74
N ARG A 52 7.71 -10.02 9.61
CA ARG A 52 6.57 -10.14 10.54
C ARG A 52 6.02 -11.56 10.58
N LEU A 53 5.92 -12.24 9.44
CA LEU A 53 5.43 -13.63 9.38
C LEU A 53 6.38 -14.59 10.09
N ARG A 54 7.70 -14.43 9.94
CA ARG A 54 8.70 -15.27 10.64
C ARG A 54 8.65 -15.15 12.16
N GLN A 55 8.19 -14.00 12.69
CA GLN A 55 8.03 -13.78 14.13
C GLN A 55 6.76 -14.39 14.71
N ARG A 56 5.82 -14.85 13.87
CA ARG A 56 4.56 -15.44 14.33
C ARG A 56 4.72 -16.94 14.55
N ALA A 57 4.07 -17.44 15.60
CA ALA A 57 3.96 -18.87 15.81
C ALA A 57 3.21 -19.53 14.64
N PRO A 58 3.66 -20.69 14.14
CA PRO A 58 2.92 -21.45 13.15
C PRO A 58 1.52 -21.80 13.67
N VAL A 59 0.50 -21.60 12.83
CA VAL A 59 -0.88 -21.98 13.17
C VAL A 59 -1.12 -23.40 12.69
N THR A 60 -1.48 -24.28 13.62
CA THR A 60 -1.95 -25.63 13.28
C THR A 60 -3.39 -25.52 12.78
N THR A 61 -3.61 -25.97 11.55
CA THR A 61 -4.93 -26.00 10.93
C THR A 61 -5.49 -27.42 10.99
N ARG A 62 -6.81 -27.56 11.16
CA ARG A 62 -7.49 -28.86 11.19
C ARG A 62 -7.59 -29.51 9.81
N GLU A 63 -7.65 -28.68 8.77
CA GLU A 63 -7.69 -29.08 7.37
C GLU A 63 -6.64 -28.27 6.60
N ARG A 64 -6.03 -28.90 5.58
CA ARG A 64 -5.06 -28.21 4.72
C ARG A 64 -5.76 -27.06 3.97
N PRO A 65 -5.17 -25.85 3.93
CA PRO A 65 -5.81 -24.68 3.32
C PRO A 65 -6.30 -24.89 1.88
N GLU A 66 -5.57 -25.65 1.08
CA GLU A 66 -5.93 -25.96 -0.31
C GLU A 66 -7.22 -26.77 -0.45
N VAL A 67 -7.55 -27.63 0.52
CA VAL A 67 -8.80 -28.40 0.52
C VAL A 67 -9.97 -27.46 0.76
N VAL A 68 -9.82 -26.55 1.73
CA VAL A 68 -10.83 -25.54 2.05
C VAL A 68 -11.04 -24.58 0.88
N ILE A 69 -9.97 -24.05 0.27
CA ILE A 69 -10.04 -23.13 -0.87
C ILE A 69 -10.73 -23.80 -2.07
N ARG A 70 -10.42 -25.07 -2.36
CA ARG A 70 -11.05 -25.80 -3.46
C ARG A 70 -12.55 -25.97 -3.24
N ARG A 71 -12.95 -26.47 -2.06
CA ARG A 71 -14.36 -26.62 -1.66
C ARG A 71 -15.13 -25.30 -1.79
N LEU A 72 -14.56 -24.18 -1.34
CA LEU A 72 -15.21 -22.86 -1.41
C LEU A 72 -15.38 -22.35 -2.84
N ARG A 73 -14.45 -22.67 -3.74
CA ARG A 73 -14.56 -22.29 -5.17
C ARG A 73 -15.58 -23.15 -5.91
N GLU A 74 -15.66 -24.44 -5.58
CA GLU A 74 -16.55 -25.40 -6.24
C GLU A 74 -18.00 -25.32 -5.71
N GLY A 75 -18.18 -24.99 -4.44
CA GLY A 75 -19.49 -24.84 -3.79
C GLY A 75 -20.15 -23.47 -3.93
N GLY A 76 -19.54 -22.54 -4.69
CA GLY A 76 -20.08 -21.19 -4.95
C GLY A 76 -20.98 -21.10 -6.20
N ARG A 77 -21.57 -22.21 -6.65
CA ARG A 77 -22.60 -22.25 -7.71
C ARG A 77 -23.98 -22.44 -7.11
#